data_AF-A0A1U7J5H9-F1
#
_entry.id   AF-A0A1U7J5H9-F1
#
_cell.length_a   1.000
_cell.length_b   1.000
_cell.length_c   1.000
_cell.angle_alpha   90.00
_cell.angle_beta   90.00
_cell.angle_gamma   90.00
#
_symmetry.space_group_name_H-M   'P 1'
#
loop_
_entity.id
_entity.type
_entity.pdbx_description
1 polymer ?
#
loop_
_entity_poly.entity_id
_entity_poly.type
_entity_poly.pdbx_seq_one_letter_code
_entity_poly.pdbx_strand_id
1 'polypeptide(L)'
;MKSTDQRDIYAEALDIFKREVPINQWPRYGQTLSKSGLEQAMRKRGYPRFERKRLESAACKPIYQEMLSCLAEWLSQQNPEKEVEKPAVELRTDPTPRLRNTDVERLQREVSRLEKELKKLQRSEKVYQQRCALLEEKLEALTQQHSAFEQHCTRSLRTLHV
;
A
#
# COMPACT_ATOMS: atom_id res chain seq x y z
N MET A 1 12.31 3.46 2.58
CA MET A 1 11.02 2.89 3.03
C MET A 1 11.32 1.84 4.08
N LYS A 2 10.58 1.80 5.19
CA LYS A 2 10.85 0.81 6.24
C LYS A 2 10.51 -0.59 5.70
N SER A 3 11.18 -1.63 6.19
CA SER A 3 10.96 -3.04 5.81
C SER A 3 9.50 -3.48 5.99
N THR A 4 8.72 -2.76 6.79
CA THR A 4 7.28 -2.94 7.03
C THR A 4 6.43 -2.43 5.86
N ASP A 5 6.64 -1.18 5.44
CA ASP A 5 5.81 -0.54 4.40
C ASP A 5 5.90 -1.31 3.07
N GLN A 6 7.07 -1.88 2.77
CA GLN A 6 7.24 -2.74 1.60
C GLN A 6 6.48 -4.06 1.70
N ARG A 7 6.33 -4.64 2.90
CA ARG A 7 5.58 -5.89 3.09
C ARG A 7 4.08 -5.67 2.92
N ASP A 8 3.58 -4.53 3.41
CA ASP A 8 2.17 -4.17 3.30
C ASP A 8 1.78 -3.99 1.82
N ILE A 9 2.62 -3.31 1.04
CA ILE A 9 2.45 -3.18 -0.43
C ILE A 9 2.40 -4.56 -1.13
N TYR A 10 3.21 -5.54 -0.70
CA TYR A 10 3.19 -6.87 -1.31
C TYR A 10 1.97 -7.70 -0.92
N ALA A 11 1.49 -7.57 0.32
CA ALA A 11 0.26 -8.21 0.75
C ALA A 11 -0.94 -7.67 -0.03
N GLU A 12 -1.03 -6.35 -0.16
CA GLU A 12 -2.05 -5.67 -0.97
C GLU A 12 -2.01 -6.13 -2.43
N ALA A 13 -0.82 -6.18 -3.03
CA ALA A 13 -0.68 -6.62 -4.42
C ALA A 13 -1.18 -8.06 -4.64
N LEU A 14 -0.89 -8.99 -3.71
CA LEU A 14 -1.37 -10.37 -3.80
C LEU A 14 -2.90 -10.46 -3.65
N ASP A 15 -3.50 -9.67 -2.76
CA ASP A 15 -4.95 -9.65 -2.58
C ASP A 15 -5.65 -9.11 -3.83
N ILE A 16 -5.10 -8.05 -4.43
CA ILE A 16 -5.56 -7.53 -5.73
C ILE A 16 -5.48 -8.62 -6.80
N PHE A 17 -4.35 -9.33 -6.89
CA PHE A 17 -4.18 -10.41 -7.86
C PHE A 17 -5.19 -11.55 -7.66
N LYS A 18 -5.45 -11.94 -6.41
CA LYS A 18 -6.44 -12.97 -6.07
C LYS A 18 -7.84 -12.59 -6.56
N ARG A 19 -8.20 -11.31 -6.52
CA ARG A 19 -9.53 -10.81 -6.91
C ARG A 19 -9.66 -10.61 -8.43
N GLU A 20 -8.61 -10.12 -9.08
CA GLU A 20 -8.68 -9.71 -10.48
C GLU A 20 -8.36 -10.84 -11.47
N VAL A 21 -7.59 -11.85 -11.06
CA VAL A 21 -7.10 -12.87 -11.99
C VAL A 21 -7.96 -14.12 -11.91
N PRO A 22 -8.61 -14.51 -13.01
CA PRO A 22 -9.29 -15.79 -13.10
C PRO A 22 -8.34 -16.95 -12.77
N ILE A 23 -8.82 -17.95 -12.03
CA ILE A 23 -8.02 -19.06 -11.48
C ILE A 23 -7.26 -19.82 -12.59
N ASN A 24 -7.84 -19.96 -13.78
CA ASN A 24 -7.24 -20.63 -14.94
C ASN A 24 -5.97 -19.93 -15.48
N GLN A 25 -5.79 -18.64 -15.19
CA GLN A 25 -4.63 -17.86 -15.62
C GLN A 25 -3.51 -17.82 -14.57
N TRP A 26 -3.69 -18.47 -13.42
CA TRP A 26 -2.68 -18.46 -12.36
C TRP A 26 -1.44 -19.26 -12.77
N PRO A 27 -0.23 -18.83 -12.36
CA PRO A 27 1.01 -19.51 -12.70
C PRO A 27 1.14 -20.82 -11.93
N ARG A 28 1.19 -21.94 -12.67
CA ARG A 28 1.15 -23.30 -12.12
C ARG A 28 2.42 -24.07 -12.43
N TYR A 29 2.80 -24.95 -11.50
CA TYR A 29 3.77 -26.01 -11.70
C TYR A 29 3.16 -27.32 -11.19
N GLY A 30 2.93 -28.28 -12.09
CA GLY A 30 2.05 -29.41 -11.81
C GLY A 30 0.67 -28.91 -11.36
N GLN A 31 0.18 -29.43 -10.23
CA GLN A 31 -1.10 -29.04 -9.62
C GLN A 31 -0.95 -27.96 -8.52
N THR A 32 0.19 -27.28 -8.43
CA THR A 32 0.47 -26.28 -7.39
C THR A 32 0.85 -24.93 -7.99
N LEU A 33 0.70 -23.84 -7.22
CA LEU A 33 1.15 -22.52 -7.67
C LEU A 33 2.68 -22.44 -7.71
N SER A 34 3.20 -21.94 -8.82
CA SER A 34 4.64 -21.68 -8.97
C SER A 34 5.02 -20.38 -8.29
N LYS A 35 5.83 -20.42 -7.22
CA LYS A 35 6.29 -19.20 -6.53
C LYS A 35 7.06 -18.25 -7.45
N SER A 36 7.93 -18.77 -8.32
CA SER A 36 8.68 -17.97 -9.30
C SER A 36 7.78 -17.46 -10.43
N GLY A 37 6.82 -18.27 -10.87
CA GLY A 37 5.83 -17.84 -11.87
C GLY A 37 4.92 -16.74 -11.32
N LEU A 38 4.53 -16.83 -10.04
CA LEU A 38 3.73 -15.83 -9.35
C LEU A 38 4.48 -14.49 -9.26
N GLU A 39 5.75 -14.52 -8.86
CA GLU A 39 6.61 -13.34 -8.86
C GLU A 39 6.67 -12.68 -10.25
N GLN A 40 6.90 -13.47 -11.31
CA GLN A 40 6.97 -12.94 -12.68
C GLN A 40 5.63 -12.36 -13.14
N ALA A 41 4.51 -13.02 -12.83
CA ALA A 41 3.18 -12.55 -13.17
C ALA A 41 2.86 -11.21 -12.48
N MET A 42 3.22 -11.08 -11.19
CA MET A 42 3.07 -9.84 -10.43
C MET A 42 3.92 -8.71 -11.02
N ARG A 43 5.18 -8.99 -11.39
CA ARG A 43 6.05 -7.99 -12.03
C ARG A 43 5.50 -7.51 -13.37
N LYS A 44 5.00 -8.41 -14.22
CA LYS A 44 4.38 -8.06 -15.51
C LYS A 44 3.16 -7.13 -15.38
N ARG A 45 2.47 -7.18 -14.24
CA ARG A 45 1.30 -6.34 -13.94
C ARG A 45 1.63 -4.98 -13.32
N GLY A 46 2.91 -4.64 -13.18
CA GLY A 46 3.33 -3.33 -12.67
C GLY A 46 3.84 -3.34 -11.23
N TYR A 47 4.11 -4.51 -10.64
CA TYR A 47 4.78 -4.63 -9.33
C TYR A 47 6.25 -5.06 -9.49
N PRO A 48 7.16 -4.21 -10.02
CA PRO A 48 8.52 -4.61 -10.41
C PRO A 48 9.41 -5.04 -9.25
N ARG A 49 9.05 -4.67 -8.01
CA ARG A 49 9.81 -5.01 -6.79
C ARG A 49 9.33 -6.30 -6.12
N PHE A 50 8.31 -6.97 -6.63
CA PHE A 50 7.81 -8.19 -6.01
C PHE A 50 8.89 -9.28 -6.00
N GLU A 51 9.19 -9.81 -4.81
CA GLU A 51 10.26 -10.78 -4.54
C GLU A 51 9.68 -12.12 -4.06
N ARG A 52 10.22 -13.24 -4.56
CA ARG A 52 9.82 -14.59 -4.13
C ARG A 52 9.82 -14.81 -2.61
N LYS A 53 10.85 -14.32 -1.91
CA LYS A 53 11.00 -14.52 -0.44
C LYS A 53 9.85 -13.91 0.37
N ARG A 54 9.12 -12.94 -0.20
CA ARG A 54 8.03 -12.24 0.50
C ARG A 54 6.77 -13.10 0.61
N LEU A 55 6.58 -14.07 -0.28
CA LEU A 55 5.50 -15.06 -0.20
C LEU A 55 5.57 -15.93 1.06
N GLU A 56 6.75 -16.06 1.64
CA GLU A 56 6.99 -16.86 2.86
C GLU A 56 6.84 -16.01 4.13
N SER A 57 6.64 -14.69 4.00
CA SER A 57 6.41 -13.82 5.14
C SER A 57 5.07 -14.09 5.80
N ALA A 58 4.98 -13.88 7.11
CA ALA A 58 3.76 -14.14 7.89
C ALA A 58 2.52 -13.39 7.35
N ALA A 59 2.68 -12.20 6.77
CA ALA A 59 1.59 -11.41 6.21
C ALA A 59 1.09 -11.94 4.85
N CYS A 60 1.99 -12.41 3.98
CA CYS A 60 1.62 -12.88 2.64
C CYS A 60 1.28 -14.39 2.60
N LYS A 61 1.78 -15.17 3.56
CA LYS A 61 1.53 -16.60 3.69
C LYS A 61 0.04 -16.98 3.69
N PRO A 62 -0.87 -16.33 4.45
CA PRO A 62 -2.28 -16.68 4.43
C PRO A 62 -2.92 -16.45 3.05
N ILE A 63 -2.63 -15.30 2.42
CA ILE A 63 -3.16 -14.96 1.09
C ILE A 63 -2.71 -15.99 0.05
N TYR A 64 -1.43 -16.37 0.08
CA TYR A 64 -0.89 -17.40 -0.82
C TYR A 64 -1.53 -18.78 -0.58
N GLN A 65 -1.80 -19.16 0.67
CA GLN A 65 -2.49 -20.42 1.01
C GLN A 65 -3.93 -20.43 0.51
N GLU A 66 -4.65 -19.31 0.60
CA GLU A 66 -6.00 -19.18 0.05
C GLU A 66 -6.01 -19.30 -1.48
N MET A 67 -5.01 -18.73 -2.17
CA MET A 67 -4.87 -18.97 -3.61
C MET A 67 -4.62 -20.45 -3.90
N LEU A 68 -3.82 -21.15 -3.10
CA LEU A 68 -3.63 -22.59 -3.27
C LEU A 68 -4.93 -23.38 -3.06
N SER A 69 -5.75 -23.02 -2.08
CA SER A 69 -7.01 -23.72 -1.82
C SER A 69 -8.04 -23.49 -2.93
N CYS A 70 -8.21 -22.24 -3.41
CA CYS A 70 -9.09 -21.96 -4.55
C CYS A 70 -8.66 -22.71 -5.81
N LEU A 71 -7.35 -22.86 -6.01
CA LEU A 71 -6.82 -23.65 -7.12
C LEU A 71 -7.12 -25.14 -6.97
N ALA A 72 -6.98 -25.69 -5.76
CA ALA A 72 -7.31 -27.09 -5.48
C ALA A 72 -8.80 -27.38 -5.67
N GLU A 73 -9.68 -26.50 -5.22
CA GLU A 73 -11.14 -26.58 -5.43
C GLU A 73 -11.50 -26.52 -6.92
N TRP A 74 -10.87 -25.61 -7.68
CA TRP A 74 -11.09 -25.53 -9.12
C TRP A 74 -10.63 -26.80 -9.84
N LEU A 75 -9.50 -27.38 -9.42
CA LEU A 75 -8.99 -28.63 -9.99
C LEU A 75 -9.88 -29.85 -9.67
N SER A 76 -10.44 -29.92 -8.46
CA SER A 76 -11.36 -31.00 -8.08
C SER A 76 -12.69 -30.92 -8.84
N GLN A 77 -13.16 -29.71 -9.13
CA GLN A 77 -14.34 -29.50 -9.98
C GLN A 77 -14.11 -29.89 -11.46
N GLN A 78 -12.88 -29.72 -11.95
CA GLN A 78 -12.51 -30.07 -13.34
C GLN A 78 -12.29 -31.57 -13.55
N ASN A 79 -11.99 -32.34 -12.49
CA ASN A 79 -11.76 -33.79 -12.56
C ASN A 79 -12.52 -34.53 -11.43
N PRO A 80 -13.79 -34.92 -11.66
CA PRO A 80 -14.58 -35.59 -10.63
C PRO A 80 -14.11 -37.03 -10.29
N GLU A 81 -13.13 -37.60 -11.00
CA GLU A 81 -12.74 -39.02 -10.88
C GLU A 81 -11.36 -39.29 -10.23
N LYS A 82 -10.66 -38.28 -9.69
CA LYS A 82 -9.44 -38.51 -8.89
C LYS A 82 -9.62 -38.01 -7.47
N GLU A 83 -10.08 -38.91 -6.60
CA GLU A 83 -9.85 -38.82 -5.16
C GLU A 83 -8.34 -38.74 -4.90
N VAL A 84 -7.85 -37.52 -4.67
CA VAL A 84 -6.55 -37.31 -4.06
C VAL A 84 -6.80 -37.10 -2.57
N GLU A 85 -6.14 -37.94 -1.78
CA GLU A 85 -6.18 -38.00 -0.33
C GLU A 85 -6.17 -36.59 0.31
N LYS A 86 -7.22 -36.33 1.08
CA LYS A 86 -7.33 -35.19 1.98
C LYS A 86 -6.27 -35.31 3.07
N PRO A 87 -5.43 -34.31 3.36
CA PRO A 87 -5.13 -34.03 4.75
C PRO A 87 -6.40 -33.41 5.35
N ALA A 88 -7.02 -34.15 6.26
CA ALA A 88 -8.12 -33.66 7.08
C ALA A 88 -7.68 -32.39 7.82
N VAL A 89 -8.23 -31.25 7.41
CA VAL A 89 -8.46 -30.13 8.33
C VAL A 89 -9.96 -30.01 8.42
N GLU A 90 -10.51 -30.65 9.44
CA GLU A 90 -11.86 -30.36 9.90
C GLU A 90 -11.95 -28.88 10.24
N LEU A 91 -12.89 -28.17 9.60
CA LEU A 91 -13.56 -27.02 10.20
C LEU A 91 -14.93 -26.88 9.51
N ARG A 92 -15.88 -27.59 10.12
CA ARG A 92 -17.33 -27.38 10.18
C ARG A 92 -17.95 -26.29 9.29
N THR A 93 -18.90 -26.71 8.46
CA THR A 93 -20.13 -26.00 8.08
C THR A 93 -20.82 -25.42 9.33
N ASP A 94 -21.28 -24.17 9.40
CA ASP A 94 -22.39 -23.55 8.67
C ASP A 94 -22.40 -22.00 8.82
N PRO A 95 -23.13 -21.24 7.99
CA PRO A 95 -23.08 -19.79 7.96
C PRO A 95 -23.81 -19.19 9.16
N THR A 96 -23.08 -18.53 10.07
CA THR A 96 -23.68 -17.80 11.18
C THR A 96 -23.42 -16.30 11.06
N PRO A 97 -24.36 -15.44 11.50
CA PRO A 97 -24.32 -13.97 11.41
C PRO A 97 -23.14 -13.30 12.16
N ARG A 98 -22.22 -14.08 12.72
CA ARG A 98 -20.99 -13.61 13.39
C ARG A 98 -19.95 -13.05 12.43
N LEU A 99 -19.90 -13.52 11.18
CA LEU A 99 -18.99 -13.00 10.15
C LEU A 99 -19.27 -11.52 9.83
N ARG A 100 -20.55 -11.12 9.82
CA ARG A 100 -20.93 -9.70 9.66
C ARG A 100 -20.45 -8.84 10.83
N ASN A 101 -20.51 -9.33 12.07
CA ASN A 101 -20.04 -8.57 13.23
C ASN A 101 -18.52 -8.44 13.27
N THR A 102 -17.77 -9.49 12.90
CA THR A 102 -16.30 -9.41 12.83
C THR A 102 -15.82 -8.49 11.72
N ASP A 103 -16.52 -8.47 10.57
CA ASP A 103 -16.22 -7.55 9.48
C ASP A 103 -16.60 -6.11 9.82
N VAL A 104 -17.71 -5.89 10.52
CA VAL A 104 -18.10 -4.56 11.03
C VAL A 104 -17.10 -4.05 12.08
N GLU A 105 -16.66 -4.89 13.02
CA GLU A 105 -15.62 -4.50 13.99
C GLU A 105 -14.28 -4.21 13.31
N ARG A 106 -13.92 -4.98 12.27
CA ARG A 106 -12.71 -4.74 11.48
C ARG A 106 -12.80 -3.41 10.73
N LEU A 107 -13.92 -3.15 10.05
CA LEU A 107 -14.17 -1.90 9.35
C LEU A 107 -14.22 -0.71 10.31
N GLN A 108 -14.80 -0.86 11.50
CA GLN A 108 -14.78 0.18 12.53
C GLN A 108 -13.36 0.50 13.01
N ARG A 109 -12.50 -0.53 13.17
CA ARG A 109 -11.09 -0.33 13.51
C ARG A 109 -10.34 0.37 12.37
N GLU A 110 -10.59 0.00 11.12
CA GLU A 110 -10.03 0.69 9.94
C GLU A 110 -10.49 2.14 9.84
N VAL A 111 -11.78 2.43 10.01
CA VAL A 111 -12.30 3.80 10.06
C VAL A 111 -11.64 4.59 11.19
N SER A 112 -11.54 4.02 12.39
CA SER A 112 -10.88 4.69 13.52
C SER A 112 -9.38 4.97 13.27
N ARG A 113 -8.72 4.11 12.49
CA ARG A 113 -7.32 4.27 12.09
C ARG A 113 -7.21 5.38 11.05
N LEU A 114 -8.04 5.35 10.01
CA LEU A 114 -8.09 6.37 8.97
C LEU A 114 -8.43 7.74 9.56
N GLU A 115 -9.35 7.83 10.52
CA GLU A 115 -9.65 9.08 11.23
C GLU A 115 -8.46 9.62 12.03
N LYS A 116 -7.69 8.74 12.67
CA LYS A 116 -6.45 9.13 13.37
C LYS A 116 -5.39 9.62 12.39
N GLU A 117 -5.24 8.94 11.26
CA GLU A 117 -4.32 9.33 10.19
C GLU A 117 -4.73 10.66 9.57
N LEU A 118 -6.02 10.88 9.32
CA LEU A 118 -6.58 12.14 8.82
C LEU A 118 -6.35 13.28 9.81
N LYS A 119 -6.63 13.08 11.10
CA LYS A 119 -6.32 14.07 12.16
C LYS A 119 -4.83 14.38 12.24
N LYS A 120 -3.96 13.39 12.04
CA LYS A 120 -2.51 13.58 12.03
C LYS A 120 -2.09 14.41 10.82
N LEU A 121 -2.62 14.11 9.64
CA LEU A 121 -2.36 14.85 8.40
C LEU A 121 -2.85 16.29 8.50
N GLN A 122 -4.06 16.53 9.03
CA GLN A 122 -4.59 17.87 9.28
C GLN A 122 -3.71 18.67 10.25
N ARG A 123 -3.17 18.03 11.30
CA ARG A 123 -2.23 18.68 12.21
C ARG A 123 -0.93 19.06 11.49
N SER A 124 -0.37 18.16 10.70
CA SER A 124 0.83 18.48 9.92
C SER A 124 0.57 19.57 8.89
N GLU A 125 -0.58 19.56 8.21
CA GLU A 125 -0.97 20.58 7.25
C GLU A 125 -1.03 21.97 7.90
N LYS A 126 -1.63 22.09 9.08
CA LYS A 126 -1.64 23.36 9.83
C LYS A 126 -0.23 23.83 10.18
N VAL A 127 0.67 22.94 10.58
CA VAL A 127 2.07 23.28 10.87
C VAL A 127 2.79 23.74 9.59
N TYR A 128 2.55 23.08 8.46
CA TYR A 128 3.11 23.50 7.18
C TYR A 128 2.57 24.86 6.73
N GLN A 129 1.28 25.11 6.86
CA GLN A 129 0.65 26.40 6.54
C GLN A 129 1.25 27.53 7.39
N GLN A 130 1.41 27.31 8.70
CA GLN A 130 2.07 28.28 9.59
C GLN A 130 3.52 28.55 9.18
N ARG A 131 4.25 27.49 8.79
CA ARG A 131 5.64 27.63 8.32
C ARG A 131 5.72 28.38 6.99
N CYS A 132 4.78 28.15 6.07
CA CYS A 132 4.68 28.89 4.82
C CYS A 132 4.41 30.38 5.07
N ALA A 133 3.42 30.72 5.91
CA ALA A 133 3.13 32.11 6.27
C ALA A 133 4.36 32.82 6.87
N LEU A 134 5.08 32.16 7.79
CA LEU A 134 6.29 32.72 8.39
C LEU A 134 7.44 32.89 7.38
N LEU A 135 7.54 32.01 6.37
CA LEU A 135 8.52 32.15 5.30
C LEU A 135 8.15 33.28 4.34
N GLU A 136 6.86 33.48 4.05
CA GLU A 136 6.35 34.58 3.25
C GLU A 136 6.65 35.93 3.93
N GLU A 137 6.35 36.08 5.23
CA GLU A 137 6.69 37.28 6.00
C GLU A 137 8.20 37.59 5.96
N LYS A 138 9.04 36.55 6.10
CA LYS A 138 10.51 36.71 6.02
C LYS A 138 10.96 37.14 4.63
N LEU A 139 10.34 36.60 3.58
CA LEU A 139 10.64 36.95 2.21
C LEU A 139 10.28 38.41 1.95
N GLU A 140 9.10 38.85 2.38
CA GLU A 140 8.65 40.23 2.29
C GLU A 140 9.61 41.19 3.02
N ALA A 141 10.00 40.87 4.25
CA ALA A 141 10.96 41.67 5.01
C ALA A 141 12.31 41.79 4.30
N LEU A 142 12.83 40.70 3.73
CA LEU A 142 14.08 40.72 2.96
C LEU A 142 13.94 41.54 1.67
N THR A 143 12.82 41.43 0.96
CA THR A 143 12.58 42.27 -0.23
C THR A 143 12.50 43.75 0.11
N GLN A 144 11.87 44.12 1.23
CA GLN A 144 11.86 45.51 1.70
C GLN A 144 13.27 46.00 2.04
N GLN A 145 14.05 45.21 2.78
CA GLN A 145 15.45 45.53 3.10
C GLN A 145 16.30 45.70 1.84
N HIS A 146 16.17 44.79 0.87
CA HIS A 146 16.87 44.87 -0.40
C HIS A 146 16.51 46.16 -1.16
N SER A 147 15.20 46.46 -1.26
CA SER A 147 14.75 47.68 -1.95
C SER A 147 15.25 48.96 -1.27
N ALA A 148 15.28 49.01 0.06
CA ALA A 148 15.80 50.13 0.82
C ALA A 148 17.32 50.28 0.61
N PHE A 149 18.05 49.16 0.57
CA PHE A 149 19.47 49.14 0.27
C PHE A 149 19.78 49.62 -1.15
N GLU A 150 19.04 49.13 -2.16
CA GLU A 150 19.18 49.59 -3.55
C GLU A 150 18.91 51.09 -3.69
N GLN A 151 17.86 51.59 -3.04
CA GLN A 151 17.55 53.02 -3.02
C GLN A 151 18.67 53.83 -2.36
N HIS A 152 19.20 53.36 -1.23
CA HIS A 152 20.33 53.99 -0.55
C HIS A 152 21.56 54.04 -1.45
N CYS A 153 21.98 52.91 -2.03
CA CYS A 153 23.11 52.84 -2.96
C CYS A 153 22.92 53.77 -4.17
N THR A 154 21.72 53.79 -4.76
CA THR A 154 21.40 54.67 -5.89
C THR A 154 21.52 56.14 -5.51
N ARG A 155 21.05 56.51 -4.31
CA ARG A 155 21.14 57.89 -3.80
C ARG A 155 22.57 58.29 -3.49
N SER A 156 23.35 57.42 -2.84
CA SER A 156 24.77 57.63 -2.55
C SER A 156 25.63 57.74 -3.81
N LEU A 157 25.39 56.89 -4.81
CA LEU A 157 26.08 56.96 -6.10
C LEU A 157 25.77 58.27 -6.82
N ARG A 158 24.51 58.73 -6.80
CA ARG A 158 24.16 60.05 -7.36
C ARG A 158 24.86 61.20 -6.66
N THR A 159 25.00 61.15 -5.34
CA THR A 159 25.72 62.21 -4.59
C THR A 159 27.24 62.18 -4.76
N LEU A 160 27.82 61.03 -5.11
CA LEU A 160 29.25 60.90 -5.44
C LEU A 160 29.57 61.33 -6.87
N HIS A 161 28.57 61.34 -7.76
CA HIS A 161 28.72 61.72 -9.16
C HIS A 161 28.56 63.23 -9.43
N VAL A 162 28.26 64.01 -8.38
CA VAL A 162 28.25 65.48 -8.35
C VAL A 162 29.52 65.96 -7.68
#